data_AF-A0A1B6DE08-F1
#
_entry.id   AF-A0A1B6DE08-F1
#
_cell.length_a   1.000
_cell.length_b   1.000
_cell.length_c   1.000
_cell.angle_alpha   90.00
_cell.angle_beta   90.00
_cell.angle_gamma   90.00
#
_symmetry.space_group_name_H-M   'P 1'
#
loop_
_entity.id
_entity.type
_entity.pdbx_description
1 polymer ?
#
loop_
_entity_poly.entity_id
_entity_poly.type
_entity_poly.pdbx_seq_one_letter_code
_entity_poly.pdbx_strand_id
1 'polypeptide(L)'
;YTAMALRNKAFGSAQEFVWGQDSSEYAVREGSSTVKVFKNFKEKKSFKPEFGAEGIFGGYLLGVRSVSGFALYDWENLELVRRIEIQPKHVYWSDSGELVALATEDSYYVLRYDAHAVQAAREDGGEAVTQDGVEEAFDVLGEVNESVKTGLWVGDCFIYTNSVNRINYYVGGEIVTVSHLDRTMYLLGYVAKDNRLYLGDKELNIVSYSLLLSVLEYQTAVMRGDFETADKVLPTVPTQYRTRVAHFLEKQGFKEQALAVSTDPEHKFELSLQLGNLKIATELAKEAGHAQKWRQLADLATSKGELDLAQECLHQAQDFGGLLLLATSAGNGEMVRKLAESADKAEKNNISFLAFMILGDLDKCLQILIDTDRLPEAAFFC
;
A
#
# COMPACT_ATOMS: atom_id res chain seq x y z
N TYR A 1 35.99 -14.67 -24.69
CA TYR A 1 35.81 -13.42 -23.94
C TYR A 1 36.43 -12.29 -24.75
N THR A 2 35.76 -11.80 -25.78
CA THR A 2 36.21 -10.64 -26.54
C THR A 2 35.84 -9.41 -25.73
N ALA A 3 36.82 -8.79 -25.08
CA ALA A 3 36.65 -7.48 -24.46
C ALA A 3 36.12 -6.52 -25.54
N MET A 4 34.92 -5.95 -25.33
CA MET A 4 34.45 -4.84 -26.15
C MET A 4 35.48 -3.72 -26.02
N ALA A 5 36.26 -3.47 -27.07
CA ALA A 5 37.14 -2.33 -27.11
C ALA A 5 36.28 -1.07 -27.10
N LEU A 6 36.25 -0.35 -25.98
CA LEU A 6 35.61 0.96 -25.87
C LEU A 6 36.34 1.92 -26.83
N ARG A 7 35.72 2.24 -27.96
CA ARG A 7 36.24 3.19 -28.94
C ARG A 7 35.46 4.50 -28.83
N ASN A 8 36.17 5.61 -28.87
CA ASN A 8 35.54 6.92 -28.94
C ASN A 8 34.73 7.03 -30.24
N LYS A 9 33.44 7.37 -30.12
CA LYS A 9 32.52 7.52 -31.26
C LYS A 9 32.25 8.99 -31.61
N ALA A 10 32.26 9.88 -30.63
CA ALA A 10 32.10 11.33 -30.80
C ALA A 10 32.66 12.10 -29.60
N PHE A 11 32.95 13.37 -29.78
CA PHE A 11 33.37 14.31 -28.74
C PHE A 11 32.72 15.67 -28.97
N GLY A 12 32.58 16.47 -27.92
CA GLY A 12 31.97 17.80 -27.97
C GLY A 12 31.98 18.49 -26.60
N SER A 13 31.52 19.73 -26.56
CA SER A 13 31.34 20.51 -25.33
C SER A 13 29.87 20.54 -24.92
N ALA A 14 29.59 20.30 -23.64
CA ALA A 14 28.24 20.40 -23.08
C ALA A 14 28.32 20.79 -21.60
N GLN A 15 27.32 21.52 -21.10
CA GLN A 15 27.13 21.71 -19.66
C GLN A 15 26.40 20.52 -19.04
N GLU A 16 25.43 19.98 -19.77
CA GLU A 16 24.66 18.79 -19.39
C GLU A 16 24.43 17.91 -20.60
N PHE A 17 24.25 16.62 -20.34
CA PHE A 17 24.04 15.58 -21.32
C PHE A 17 22.98 14.61 -20.81
N VAL A 18 22.03 14.25 -21.66
CA VAL A 18 21.02 13.22 -21.35
C VAL A 18 20.76 12.35 -22.58
N TRP A 19 20.52 11.06 -22.33
CA TRP A 19 20.06 10.13 -23.36
C TRP A 19 18.55 10.24 -23.55
N GLY A 20 18.10 10.08 -24.80
CA GLY A 20 16.71 9.71 -25.08
C GLY A 20 16.49 8.22 -24.82
N GLN A 21 15.27 7.76 -25.10
CA GLN A 21 14.94 6.34 -24.99
C GLN A 21 15.74 5.47 -25.98
N ASP A 22 15.96 5.97 -27.19
CA ASP A 22 16.86 5.34 -28.15
C ASP A 22 18.31 5.63 -27.75
N SER A 23 19.11 4.57 -27.60
CA SER A 23 20.56 4.67 -27.33
C SER A 23 21.34 5.36 -28.46
N SER A 24 20.69 5.69 -29.58
CA SER A 24 21.25 6.49 -30.66
C SER A 24 20.93 7.99 -30.58
N GLU A 25 20.00 8.42 -29.72
CA GLU A 25 19.52 9.80 -29.61
C GLU A 25 19.85 10.41 -28.25
N TYR A 26 20.43 11.61 -28.24
CA TYR A 26 20.81 12.31 -27.01
C TYR A 26 20.65 13.82 -27.16
N ALA A 27 20.45 14.50 -26.03
CA ALA A 27 20.43 15.96 -25.95
C ALA A 27 21.61 16.47 -25.13
N VAL A 28 22.08 17.65 -25.51
CA VAL A 28 23.06 18.42 -24.75
C VAL A 28 22.59 19.85 -24.55
N ARG A 29 22.93 20.42 -23.40
CA ARG A 29 22.68 21.82 -23.09
C ARG A 29 23.97 22.62 -23.27
N GLU A 30 23.94 23.60 -24.17
CA GLU A 30 25.02 24.56 -24.40
C GLU A 30 24.61 25.92 -23.83
N GLY A 31 25.03 26.20 -22.58
CA GLY A 31 24.66 27.43 -21.88
C GLY A 31 23.23 27.42 -21.32
N SER A 32 22.67 28.60 -21.03
CA SER A 32 21.37 28.75 -20.36
C SER A 32 20.16 28.82 -21.30
N SER A 33 20.36 28.68 -22.62
CA SER A 33 19.28 28.95 -23.59
C SER A 33 19.26 28.04 -24.81
N THR A 34 20.28 27.22 -25.04
CA THR A 34 20.37 26.40 -26.25
C THR A 34 20.44 24.93 -25.89
N VAL A 35 19.51 24.15 -26.45
CA VAL A 35 19.47 22.70 -26.34
C VAL A 35 19.64 22.12 -27.74
N LYS A 36 20.58 21.21 -27.89
CA LYS A 36 20.88 20.52 -29.15
C LYS A 36 20.55 19.05 -29.02
N VAL A 37 19.90 18.50 -30.03
CA VAL A 37 19.55 17.08 -30.11
C VAL A 37 20.33 16.42 -31.23
N PHE A 38 20.90 15.27 -30.92
CA PHE A 38 21.76 14.48 -31.80
C PHE A 38 21.14 13.11 -31.99
N LYS A 39 21.23 12.59 -33.22
CA LYS A 39 20.86 11.20 -33.54
C LYS A 39 22.01 10.55 -34.31
N ASN A 40 22.39 9.34 -33.92
CA ASN A 40 23.57 8.67 -34.45
C ASN A 40 24.83 9.55 -34.40
N PHE A 41 25.01 10.32 -33.33
CA PHE A 41 26.16 11.20 -33.10
C PHE A 41 26.31 12.32 -34.14
N LYS A 42 25.22 12.67 -34.84
CA LYS A 42 25.11 13.83 -35.72
C LYS A 42 24.03 14.76 -35.19
N GLU A 43 24.30 16.06 -35.25
CA GLU A 43 23.33 17.07 -34.85
C GLU A 43 22.10 16.99 -35.77
N LYS A 44 20.93 16.84 -35.17
CA LYS A 44 19.65 16.73 -35.88
C LYS A 44 18.95 18.09 -35.90
N LYS A 45 18.80 18.69 -34.72
CA LYS A 45 18.15 19.98 -34.51
C LYS A 45 18.77 20.68 -33.29
N SER A 46 18.73 22.00 -33.32
CA SER A 46 19.02 22.88 -32.19
C SER A 46 17.83 23.80 -31.99
N PHE A 47 17.43 24.03 -30.75
CA PHE A 47 16.35 24.95 -30.43
C PHE A 47 16.65 25.76 -29.16
N LYS A 48 15.89 26.84 -29.00
CA LYS A 48 15.95 27.70 -27.83
C LYS A 48 14.59 27.67 -27.13
N PRO A 49 14.48 27.01 -25.97
CA PRO A 49 13.25 27.01 -25.19
C PRO A 49 12.84 28.45 -24.83
N GLU A 50 11.53 28.74 -24.88
CA GLU A 50 10.99 30.10 -24.70
C GLU A 50 11.42 30.74 -23.37
N PHE A 51 11.46 29.95 -22.30
CA PHE A 51 11.84 30.41 -20.95
C PHE A 51 13.28 30.06 -20.55
N GLY A 52 14.12 29.72 -21.53
CA GLY A 52 15.49 29.26 -21.29
C GLY A 52 15.57 27.81 -20.78
N ALA A 53 16.78 27.36 -20.48
CA ALA A 53 17.09 26.02 -20.03
C ALA A 53 18.12 26.06 -18.89
N GLU A 54 17.70 25.68 -17.68
CA GLU A 54 18.57 25.52 -16.52
C GLU A 54 19.00 24.08 -16.31
N GLY A 55 18.16 23.12 -16.72
CA GLY A 55 18.41 21.69 -16.60
C GLY A 55 17.74 20.91 -17.73
N ILE A 56 18.37 19.83 -18.21
CA ILE A 56 17.76 18.89 -19.15
C ILE A 56 17.62 17.48 -18.54
N PHE A 57 16.56 16.78 -18.93
CA PHE A 57 16.21 15.45 -18.45
C PHE A 57 15.89 14.52 -19.61
N GLY A 58 16.43 13.31 -19.55
CA GLY A 58 16.22 12.26 -20.53
C GLY A 58 14.97 11.42 -20.29
N GLY A 59 14.78 10.40 -21.13
CA GLY A 59 13.66 9.46 -21.06
C GLY A 59 12.78 9.51 -22.30
N TYR A 60 11.47 9.25 -22.14
CA TYR A 60 10.51 9.17 -23.24
C TYR A 60 10.26 10.50 -23.94
N LEU A 61 10.32 11.60 -23.18
CA LEU A 61 10.29 12.96 -23.69
C LEU A 61 11.51 13.72 -23.20
N LEU A 62 11.93 14.71 -23.97
CA LEU A 62 13.01 15.61 -23.58
C LEU A 62 12.46 16.63 -22.58
N GLY A 63 12.85 16.49 -21.32
CA GLY A 63 12.50 17.45 -20.27
C GLY A 63 13.46 18.62 -20.23
N VAL A 64 12.93 19.84 -20.14
CA VAL A 64 13.71 21.06 -19.93
C VAL A 64 13.13 21.80 -18.74
N ARG A 65 13.96 21.97 -17.70
CA ARG A 65 13.63 22.80 -16.54
C ARG A 65 14.06 24.25 -16.80
N SER A 66 13.18 25.18 -16.51
CA SER A 66 13.39 26.62 -16.56
C SER A 66 12.92 27.27 -15.25
N VAL A 67 13.16 28.58 -15.12
CA VAL A 67 12.62 29.39 -14.01
C VAL A 67 11.09 29.37 -13.94
N SER A 68 10.41 29.11 -15.05
CA SER A 68 8.94 29.08 -15.13
C SER A 68 8.33 27.71 -14.87
N GLY A 69 9.14 26.65 -14.74
CA GLY A 69 8.65 25.29 -14.50
C GLY A 69 9.40 24.24 -15.31
N PHE A 70 8.68 23.23 -15.77
CA PHE A 70 9.22 22.08 -16.49
C PHE A 70 8.44 21.85 -17.79
N ALA A 71 9.15 21.94 -18.92
CA ALA A 71 8.59 21.75 -20.24
C ALA A 71 9.05 20.42 -20.84
N LEU A 72 8.11 19.64 -21.36
CA LEU A 72 8.36 18.36 -22.01
C LEU A 72 8.22 18.51 -23.51
N TYR A 73 9.24 18.07 -24.24
CA TYR A 73 9.32 18.16 -25.70
C TYR A 73 9.41 16.78 -26.32
N ASP A 74 8.82 16.63 -27.50
CA ASP A 74 8.99 15.43 -28.32
C ASP A 74 10.41 15.37 -28.92
N TRP A 75 11.07 14.21 -28.84
CA TRP A 75 12.43 14.02 -29.39
C TRP A 75 12.50 14.11 -30.91
N GLU A 76 11.40 13.79 -31.61
CA GLU A 76 11.39 13.81 -33.07
C GLU A 76 11.34 15.23 -33.62
N ASN A 77 10.33 15.99 -33.23
CA ASN A 77 10.05 17.30 -33.79
C ASN A 77 10.52 18.47 -32.93
N LEU A 78 10.82 18.25 -31.64
CA LEU A 78 11.09 19.27 -30.62
C LEU A 78 9.92 20.22 -30.40
N GLU A 79 8.71 19.71 -30.63
CA GLU A 79 7.46 20.39 -30.31
C GLU A 79 7.12 20.22 -28.84
N LEU A 80 6.55 21.27 -28.25
CA LEU A 80 6.10 21.26 -26.86
C LEU A 80 4.94 20.27 -26.71
N VAL A 81 5.09 19.30 -25.82
CA VAL A 81 4.04 18.35 -25.43
C VAL A 81 3.22 18.94 -24.30
N ARG A 82 3.87 19.31 -23.19
CA ARG A 82 3.20 19.90 -22.02
C ARG A 82 4.19 20.71 -21.18
N ARG A 83 3.70 21.79 -20.58
CA ARG A 83 4.34 22.51 -19.47
C ARG A 83 3.70 22.12 -18.16
N ILE A 84 4.54 21.92 -17.15
CA ILE A 84 4.16 21.54 -15.81
C ILE A 84 4.79 22.57 -14.88
N GLU A 85 3.99 23.19 -14.02
CA GLU A 85 4.42 24.21 -13.04
C GLU A 85 5.16 23.60 -11.84
N ILE A 86 6.08 22.67 -12.11
CA ILE A 86 6.90 21.99 -11.11
C ILE A 86 8.36 22.15 -11.55
N GLN A 87 9.27 22.36 -10.61
CA GLN A 87 10.71 22.43 -10.87
C GLN A 87 11.40 21.17 -10.33
N PRO A 88 11.48 20.07 -11.11
CA PRO A 88 12.06 18.83 -10.64
C PRO A 88 13.58 18.95 -10.48
N LYS A 89 14.13 18.34 -9.42
CA LYS A 89 15.56 18.03 -9.30
C LYS A 89 15.91 16.79 -10.12
N HIS A 90 15.01 15.81 -10.16
CA HIS A 90 15.17 14.58 -10.91
C HIS A 90 13.87 14.17 -11.60
N VAL A 91 13.98 13.51 -12.74
CA VAL A 91 12.85 12.99 -13.53
C VAL A 91 13.14 11.52 -13.81
N TYR A 92 12.23 10.64 -13.42
CA TYR A 92 12.36 9.19 -13.59
C TYR A 92 11.20 8.68 -14.42
N TRP A 93 11.50 8.14 -15.60
CA TRP A 93 10.52 7.48 -16.45
C TRP A 93 10.46 5.99 -16.14
N SER A 94 9.25 5.43 -16.21
CA SER A 94 9.02 3.99 -16.21
C SER A 94 9.51 3.36 -17.53
N ASP A 95 9.79 2.06 -17.50
CA ASP A 95 10.24 1.30 -18.67
C ASP A 95 9.16 1.14 -19.75
N SER A 96 7.88 1.41 -19.43
CA SER A 96 6.79 1.48 -20.42
C SER A 96 6.65 2.86 -21.04
N GLY A 97 7.07 3.92 -20.32
CA GLY A 97 6.89 5.31 -20.70
C GLY A 97 5.53 5.90 -20.32
N GLU A 98 4.65 5.10 -19.71
CA GLU A 98 3.32 5.55 -19.31
C GLU A 98 3.35 6.31 -17.97
N LEU A 99 4.36 6.06 -17.13
CA LEU A 99 4.50 6.69 -15.82
C LEU A 99 5.80 7.48 -15.73
N VAL A 100 5.72 8.65 -15.09
CA VAL A 100 6.88 9.49 -14.78
C VAL A 100 6.78 10.03 -13.35
N ALA A 101 7.90 9.98 -12.63
CA ALA A 101 8.05 10.60 -11.31
C ALA A 101 8.89 11.88 -11.42
N LEU A 102 8.30 13.01 -11.03
CA LEU A 102 8.96 14.31 -10.93
C LEU A 102 9.36 14.56 -9.47
N ALA A 103 10.63 14.36 -9.14
CA ALA A 103 11.14 14.56 -7.79
C ALA A 103 11.62 16.00 -7.59
N THR A 104 11.03 16.72 -6.63
CA THR A 104 11.43 18.06 -6.19
C THR A 104 12.39 17.98 -4.99
N GLU A 105 12.53 19.07 -4.24
CA GLU A 105 13.35 19.10 -3.02
C GLU A 105 12.73 18.27 -1.89
N ASP A 106 11.43 18.44 -1.66
CA ASP A 106 10.73 17.91 -0.49
C ASP A 106 9.58 16.95 -0.84
N SER A 107 9.18 16.90 -2.11
CA SER A 107 8.09 16.06 -2.59
C SER A 107 8.43 15.39 -3.93
N TYR A 108 7.61 14.44 -4.35
CA TYR A 108 7.60 13.99 -5.73
C TYR A 108 6.17 13.77 -6.23
N TYR A 109 5.99 13.95 -7.53
CA TYR A 109 4.71 13.81 -8.21
C TYR A 109 4.79 12.63 -9.17
N VAL A 110 3.79 11.76 -9.14
CA VAL A 110 3.65 10.67 -10.09
C VAL A 110 2.58 11.04 -11.10
N LEU A 111 2.98 11.06 -12.37
CA LEU A 111 2.12 11.43 -13.49
C LEU A 111 1.98 10.24 -14.45
N ARG A 112 0.82 10.13 -15.07
CA ARG A 112 0.59 9.25 -16.22
C ARG A 112 0.72 10.06 -17.51
N TYR A 113 1.49 9.56 -18.47
CA TYR A 113 1.64 10.11 -19.80
C TYR A 113 0.75 9.36 -20.79
N ASP A 114 -0.10 10.08 -21.51
CA ASP A 114 -0.90 9.55 -22.60
C ASP A 114 -0.37 10.03 -23.96
N ALA A 115 0.37 9.16 -24.65
CA ALA A 115 0.89 9.44 -25.98
C ALA A 115 -0.22 9.53 -27.05
N HIS A 116 -1.33 8.81 -26.88
CA HIS A 116 -2.45 8.83 -27.83
C HIS A 116 -3.19 10.16 -27.77
N ALA A 117 -3.39 10.72 -26.59
CA ALA A 117 -3.98 12.06 -26.42
C ALA A 117 -3.15 13.14 -27.16
N VAL A 118 -1.82 13.06 -27.06
CA VAL A 118 -0.92 13.97 -27.78
C VAL A 118 -1.06 13.82 -29.30
N GLN A 119 -1.13 12.58 -29.80
CA GLN A 119 -1.27 12.34 -31.23
C GLN A 119 -2.64 12.84 -31.75
N ALA A 120 -3.72 12.54 -31.04
CA ALA A 120 -5.07 12.99 -31.40
C ALA A 120 -5.18 14.51 -31.45
N ALA A 121 -4.63 15.21 -30.45
CA ALA A 121 -4.60 16.67 -30.40
C ALA A 121 -3.80 17.30 -31.56
N ARG A 122 -2.78 16.61 -32.07
CA ARG A 122 -2.00 17.05 -33.24
C ARG A 122 -2.73 16.80 -34.56
N GLU A 123 -3.50 15.72 -34.65
CA GLU A 123 -4.27 15.37 -35.85
C GLU A 123 -5.52 16.26 -36.03
N ASP A 124 -6.10 16.75 -34.94
CA ASP A 124 -7.27 17.66 -34.96
C ASP A 124 -6.94 19.13 -35.29
N GLY A 125 -5.86 19.35 -36.05
CA GLY A 125 -5.45 20.68 -36.51
C GLY A 125 -4.84 21.60 -35.44
N GLY A 126 -4.63 21.10 -34.21
CA GLY A 126 -3.96 21.83 -33.13
C GLY A 126 -4.84 22.77 -32.32
N GLU A 127 -6.17 22.73 -32.46
CA GLU A 127 -7.08 23.56 -31.64
C GLU A 127 -6.98 23.25 -30.13
N ALA A 128 -6.65 22.01 -29.77
CA ALA A 128 -6.44 21.57 -28.39
C ALA A 128 -5.02 21.87 -27.84
N VAL A 129 -4.10 22.38 -28.68
CA VAL A 129 -2.73 22.71 -28.25
C VAL A 129 -2.72 24.14 -27.71
N THR A 130 -2.70 24.26 -26.40
CA THR A 130 -2.61 25.56 -25.72
C THR A 130 -1.17 26.09 -25.70
N GLN A 131 -0.97 27.30 -25.18
CA GLN A 131 0.38 27.84 -24.92
C GLN A 131 1.23 26.93 -24.00
N ASP A 132 0.57 26.13 -23.18
CA ASP A 132 1.20 25.17 -22.27
C ASP A 132 1.22 23.74 -22.83
N GLY A 133 0.85 23.55 -24.10
CA GLY A 133 0.79 22.25 -24.76
C GLY A 133 -0.57 21.56 -24.61
N VAL A 134 -0.56 20.23 -24.70
CA VAL A 134 -1.76 19.37 -24.64
C VAL A 134 -2.06 19.03 -23.18
N GLU A 135 -3.19 19.52 -22.66
CA GLU A 135 -3.57 19.31 -21.26
C GLU A 135 -3.82 17.85 -20.92
N GLU A 136 -4.49 17.12 -21.81
CA GLU A 136 -4.80 15.69 -21.66
C GLU A 136 -3.57 14.77 -21.82
N ALA A 137 -2.39 15.32 -22.09
CA ALA A 137 -1.17 14.51 -22.22
C ALA A 137 -0.69 13.93 -20.88
N PHE A 138 -1.01 14.59 -19.76
CA PHE A 138 -0.54 14.19 -18.44
C PHE A 138 -1.65 14.23 -17.39
N ASP A 139 -1.85 13.10 -16.71
CA ASP A 139 -2.71 13.01 -15.54
C ASP A 139 -1.88 12.92 -14.27
N VAL A 140 -2.23 13.70 -13.24
CA VAL A 140 -1.59 13.59 -11.92
C VAL A 140 -2.21 12.41 -11.17
N LEU A 141 -1.43 11.36 -10.94
CA LEU A 141 -1.89 10.18 -10.20
C LEU A 141 -1.75 10.36 -8.69
N GLY A 142 -0.71 11.05 -8.24
CA GLY A 142 -0.49 11.29 -6.82
C GLY A 142 0.69 12.20 -6.52
N GLU A 143 0.64 12.78 -5.33
CA GLU A 143 1.70 13.59 -4.74
C GLU A 143 2.14 12.93 -3.43
N VAL A 144 3.46 12.83 -3.25
CA VAL A 144 4.05 12.29 -2.03
C VAL A 144 5.02 13.31 -1.44
N ASN A 145 4.77 13.67 -0.18
CA ASN A 145 5.59 14.59 0.60
C ASN A 145 6.80 13.88 1.22
N GLU A 146 7.62 13.25 0.38
CA GLU A 146 8.93 12.72 0.76
C GLU A 146 10.01 13.16 -0.23
N SER A 147 11.20 13.50 0.29
CA SER A 147 12.36 13.83 -0.54
C SER A 147 12.98 12.56 -1.15
N VAL A 148 13.18 12.58 -2.46
CA VAL A 148 13.78 11.47 -3.23
C VAL A 148 15.25 11.77 -3.51
N LYS A 149 16.16 10.94 -2.98
CA LYS A 149 17.60 11.01 -3.31
C LYS A 149 17.92 10.32 -4.63
N THR A 150 17.45 9.09 -4.79
CA THR A 150 17.55 8.30 -6.01
C THR A 150 16.27 7.50 -6.18
N GLY A 151 15.86 7.28 -7.42
CA GLY A 151 14.66 6.53 -7.77
C GLY A 151 14.89 5.67 -9.01
N LEU A 152 14.09 4.61 -9.14
CA LEU A 152 13.95 3.82 -10.34
C LEU A 152 12.56 3.20 -10.39
N TRP A 153 12.11 2.87 -11.59
CA TRP A 153 10.86 2.15 -11.79
C TRP A 153 11.13 0.66 -11.97
N VAL A 154 10.24 -0.18 -11.43
CA VAL A 154 10.16 -1.60 -11.75
C VAL A 154 8.69 -1.88 -12.06
N GLY A 155 8.36 -2.00 -13.36
CA GLY A 155 6.97 -1.93 -13.81
C GLY A 155 6.36 -0.60 -13.36
N ASP A 156 5.23 -0.67 -12.63
CA ASP A 156 4.54 0.51 -12.09
C ASP A 156 4.96 0.85 -10.65
N CYS A 157 5.94 0.17 -10.10
CA CYS A 157 6.42 0.43 -8.75
C CYS A 157 7.59 1.42 -8.81
N PHE A 158 7.39 2.62 -8.25
CA PHE A 158 8.47 3.59 -8.13
C PHE A 158 9.25 3.32 -6.85
N ILE A 159 10.45 2.77 -6.96
CA ILE A 159 11.34 2.47 -5.84
C ILE A 159 12.29 3.64 -5.65
N TYR A 160 12.42 4.12 -4.42
CA TYR A 160 13.28 5.27 -4.12
C TYR A 160 13.94 5.17 -2.74
N THR A 161 15.03 5.92 -2.60
CA THR A 161 15.68 6.17 -1.31
C THR A 161 15.36 7.58 -0.84
N ASN A 162 14.98 7.74 0.42
CA ASN A 162 14.64 9.04 0.98
C ASN A 162 15.80 9.70 1.78
N SER A 163 15.59 10.94 2.22
CA SER A 163 16.60 11.66 3.01
C SER A 163 16.86 11.07 4.41
N VAL A 164 15.90 10.30 4.93
CA VAL A 164 15.98 9.60 6.23
C VAL A 164 16.63 8.21 6.08
N ASN A 165 17.29 7.94 4.95
CA ASN A 165 17.97 6.69 4.66
C ASN A 165 17.03 5.47 4.75
N ARG A 166 15.85 5.55 4.11
CA ARG A 166 14.94 4.41 3.93
C ARG A 166 14.83 4.05 2.47
N ILE A 167 14.66 2.76 2.18
CA ILE A 167 14.22 2.27 0.88
C ILE A 167 12.71 2.14 0.95
N ASN A 168 12.02 2.91 0.13
CA ASN A 168 10.58 2.89 -0.01
C ASN A 168 10.23 2.53 -1.45
N TYR A 169 9.05 1.97 -1.67
CA TYR A 169 8.45 1.93 -2.99
C TYR A 169 7.02 2.46 -2.93
N TYR A 170 6.64 3.12 -4.02
CA TYR A 170 5.31 3.66 -4.23
C TYR A 170 4.56 2.82 -5.26
N VAL A 171 3.37 2.37 -4.89
CA VAL A 171 2.46 1.62 -5.76
C VAL A 171 1.04 2.12 -5.54
N GLY A 172 0.48 2.77 -6.57
CA GLY A 172 -0.93 3.18 -6.60
C GLY A 172 -1.39 4.03 -5.40
N GLY A 173 -0.56 4.98 -4.95
CA GLY A 173 -0.88 5.86 -3.82
C GLY A 173 -0.29 5.42 -2.49
N GLU A 174 0.05 4.15 -2.33
CA GLU A 174 0.63 3.63 -1.09
C GLU A 174 2.15 3.64 -1.12
N ILE A 175 2.74 3.99 0.03
CA ILE A 175 4.18 3.95 0.25
C ILE A 175 4.48 2.80 1.19
N VAL A 176 5.36 1.91 0.75
CA VAL A 176 5.76 0.76 1.55
C VAL A 176 7.27 0.79 1.77
N THR A 177 7.69 0.76 3.03
CA THR A 177 9.10 0.65 3.38
C THR A 177 9.60 -0.78 3.19
N VAL A 178 10.72 -0.92 2.47
CA VAL A 178 11.44 -2.18 2.28
C VAL A 178 12.42 -2.38 3.42
N SER A 179 13.26 -1.38 3.69
CA SER A 179 14.28 -1.44 4.74
C SER A 179 14.72 -0.05 5.18
N HIS A 180 15.26 0.02 6.39
CA HIS A 180 16.03 1.14 6.89
C HIS A 180 17.52 0.93 6.54
N LEU A 181 18.22 2.01 6.23
CA LEU A 181 19.63 2.03 5.87
C LEU A 181 20.42 2.78 6.95
N ASP A 182 21.55 2.24 7.36
CA ASP A 182 22.41 2.87 8.38
C ASP A 182 23.20 4.07 7.83
N ARG A 183 23.33 4.14 6.49
CA ARG A 183 24.08 5.17 5.77
C ARG A 183 23.32 5.60 4.52
N THR A 184 23.71 6.73 3.93
CA THR A 184 23.15 7.15 2.64
C THR A 184 23.66 6.22 1.54
N MET A 185 22.71 5.51 0.91
CA MET A 185 22.94 4.64 -0.23
C MET A 185 22.20 5.21 -1.45
N TYR A 186 22.68 4.86 -2.64
CA TYR A 186 22.15 5.29 -3.93
C TYR A 186 21.70 4.04 -4.71
N LEU A 187 20.53 4.10 -5.33
CA LEU A 187 20.01 2.99 -6.15
C LEU A 187 20.88 2.81 -7.40
N LEU A 188 21.33 1.59 -7.65
CA LEU A 188 22.09 1.22 -8.85
C LEU A 188 21.20 0.56 -9.90
N GLY A 189 20.23 -0.25 -9.47
CA GLY A 189 19.37 -0.99 -10.38
C GLY A 189 18.64 -2.14 -9.70
N TYR A 190 17.61 -2.64 -10.36
CA TYR A 190 16.90 -3.86 -9.98
C TYR A 190 17.24 -4.98 -10.97
N VAL A 191 17.57 -6.17 -10.45
CA VAL A 191 17.85 -7.35 -11.29
C VAL A 191 16.75 -8.38 -11.06
N ALA A 192 15.82 -8.47 -12.02
CA ALA A 192 14.68 -9.37 -11.96
C ALA A 192 15.08 -10.86 -11.83
N LYS A 193 16.20 -11.26 -12.46
CA LYS A 193 16.71 -12.65 -12.37
C LYS A 193 17.02 -13.08 -10.94
N ASP A 194 17.49 -12.14 -10.12
CA ASP A 194 17.93 -12.40 -8.75
C ASP A 194 16.87 -11.98 -7.72
N ASN A 195 15.77 -11.34 -8.15
CA ASN A 195 14.80 -10.67 -7.28
C ASN A 195 15.45 -9.73 -6.25
N ARG A 196 16.43 -8.94 -6.72
CA ARG A 196 17.25 -8.09 -5.84
C ARG A 196 17.41 -6.67 -6.36
N LEU A 197 17.32 -5.75 -5.40
CA LEU A 197 17.63 -4.34 -5.56
C LEU A 197 19.08 -4.11 -5.11
N TYR A 198 19.89 -3.50 -5.97
CA TYR A 198 21.29 -3.18 -5.67
C TYR A 198 21.45 -1.69 -5.39
N LEU A 199 22.21 -1.39 -4.33
CA LEU A 199 22.55 -0.03 -3.91
C LEU A 199 24.05 0.11 -3.73
N GLY A 200 24.57 1.30 -4.00
CA GLY A 200 25.96 1.67 -3.77
C GLY A 200 26.07 2.82 -2.77
N ASP A 201 27.09 2.81 -1.92
CA ASP A 201 27.47 4.01 -1.15
C ASP A 201 28.54 4.83 -1.88
N LYS A 202 28.96 5.94 -1.26
CA LYS A 202 30.01 6.82 -1.78
C LYS A 202 31.40 6.15 -1.85
N GLU A 203 31.60 5.08 -1.09
CA GLU A 203 32.83 4.29 -1.06
C GLU A 203 32.82 3.15 -2.09
N LEU A 204 31.77 3.08 -2.93
CA LEU A 204 31.54 2.03 -3.91
C LEU A 204 31.27 0.64 -3.29
N ASN A 205 30.87 0.59 -2.01
CA ASN A 205 30.38 -0.64 -1.41
C ASN A 205 28.98 -0.95 -1.96
N ILE A 206 28.79 -2.19 -2.44
CA ILE A 206 27.52 -2.64 -2.99
C ILE A 206 26.76 -3.46 -1.94
N VAL A 207 25.51 -3.09 -1.70
CA VAL A 207 24.58 -3.83 -0.84
C VAL A 207 23.36 -4.23 -1.66
N SER A 208 22.85 -5.44 -1.42
CA SER A 208 21.65 -5.94 -2.09
C SER A 208 20.52 -6.16 -1.10
N TYR A 209 19.30 -5.79 -1.47
CA TYR A 209 18.08 -6.10 -0.73
C TYR A 209 17.19 -7.03 -1.55
N SER A 210 16.57 -8.01 -0.88
CA SER A 210 15.61 -8.91 -1.51
C SER A 210 14.30 -8.18 -1.73
N LEU A 211 13.85 -8.11 -2.98
CA LEU A 211 12.57 -7.53 -3.36
C LEU A 211 11.97 -8.38 -4.48
N LEU A 212 10.95 -9.16 -4.14
CA LEU A 212 10.35 -10.11 -5.06
C LEU A 212 9.50 -9.39 -6.11
N LEU A 213 9.80 -9.66 -7.38
CA LEU A 213 9.02 -9.12 -8.50
C LEU A 213 7.56 -9.57 -8.42
N SER A 214 7.30 -10.82 -8.02
CA SER A 214 5.93 -11.35 -7.91
C SER A 214 5.05 -10.58 -6.91
N VAL A 215 5.64 -10.05 -5.83
CA VAL A 215 4.90 -9.23 -4.85
C VAL A 215 4.58 -7.86 -5.46
N LEU A 216 5.53 -7.27 -6.18
CA LEU A 216 5.33 -5.98 -6.86
C LEU A 216 4.26 -6.10 -7.96
N GLU A 217 4.38 -7.10 -8.84
CA GLU A 217 3.40 -7.37 -9.90
C GLU A 217 2.01 -7.63 -9.35
N TYR A 218 1.90 -8.40 -8.26
CA TYR A 218 0.62 -8.63 -7.59
C TYR A 218 0.01 -7.32 -7.07
N GLN A 219 0.79 -6.50 -6.36
CA GLN A 219 0.31 -5.21 -5.84
C GLN A 219 -0.11 -4.27 -6.97
N THR A 220 0.67 -4.21 -8.05
CA THR A 220 0.32 -3.42 -9.24
C THR A 220 -0.98 -3.92 -9.89
N ALA A 221 -1.15 -5.23 -10.08
CA ALA A 221 -2.37 -5.79 -10.68
C ALA A 221 -3.63 -5.45 -9.85
N VAL A 222 -3.53 -5.56 -8.52
CA VAL A 222 -4.60 -5.17 -7.60
C VAL A 222 -4.94 -3.68 -7.72
N MET A 223 -3.92 -2.80 -7.78
CA MET A 223 -4.17 -1.35 -7.92
C MET A 223 -4.80 -0.99 -9.27
N ARG A 224 -4.52 -1.76 -10.32
CA ARG A 224 -5.17 -1.61 -11.64
C ARG A 224 -6.59 -2.20 -11.68
N GLY A 225 -7.03 -2.89 -10.63
CA GLY A 225 -8.30 -3.62 -10.61
C GLY A 225 -8.30 -4.91 -11.45
N ASP A 226 -7.14 -5.38 -11.90
CA ASP A 226 -6.98 -6.62 -12.65
C ASP A 226 -6.73 -7.80 -11.69
N PHE A 227 -7.83 -8.30 -11.12
CA PHE A 227 -7.79 -9.45 -10.21
C PHE A 227 -7.47 -10.77 -10.92
N GLU A 228 -7.76 -10.89 -12.22
CA GLU A 228 -7.45 -12.11 -12.97
C GLU A 228 -5.95 -12.33 -13.09
N THR A 229 -5.19 -11.26 -13.36
CA THR A 229 -3.73 -11.32 -13.37
C THR A 229 -3.19 -11.50 -11.96
N ALA A 230 -3.77 -10.82 -10.96
CA ALA A 230 -3.37 -10.98 -9.57
C ALA A 230 -3.49 -12.44 -9.09
N ASP A 231 -4.59 -13.12 -9.38
CA ASP A 231 -4.82 -14.52 -9.01
C ASP A 231 -3.88 -15.51 -9.71
N LYS A 232 -3.42 -15.18 -10.93
CA LYS A 232 -2.40 -15.98 -11.63
C LYS A 232 -1.01 -15.80 -11.03
N VAL A 233 -0.69 -14.61 -10.50
CA VAL A 233 0.61 -14.30 -9.88
C VAL A 233 0.68 -14.82 -8.44
N LEU A 234 -0.44 -14.85 -7.71
CA LEU A 234 -0.51 -15.23 -6.30
C LEU A 234 0.19 -16.56 -5.95
N PRO A 235 0.08 -17.66 -6.73
CA PRO A 235 0.78 -18.92 -6.45
C PRO A 235 2.31 -18.80 -6.48
N THR A 236 2.86 -17.83 -7.22
CA THR A 236 4.30 -17.58 -7.30
C THR A 236 4.83 -16.83 -6.08
N VAL A 237 3.96 -16.21 -5.28
CA VAL A 237 4.33 -15.49 -4.06
C VAL A 237 4.56 -16.49 -2.92
N PRO A 238 5.78 -16.50 -2.32
CA PRO A 238 6.07 -17.38 -1.18
C PRO A 238 5.16 -17.07 0.02
N THR A 239 4.85 -18.12 0.80
CA THR A 239 3.98 -18.02 1.99
C THR A 239 4.43 -16.95 3.00
N GLN A 240 5.74 -16.73 3.13
CA GLN A 240 6.31 -15.70 4.01
C GLN A 240 5.83 -14.27 3.69
N TYR A 241 5.54 -13.98 2.42
CA TYR A 241 5.09 -12.65 1.99
C TYR A 241 3.56 -12.52 1.94
N ARG A 242 2.82 -13.63 2.10
CA ARG A 242 1.35 -13.63 1.98
C ARG A 242 0.66 -12.80 3.05
N THR A 243 1.15 -12.80 4.29
CA THR A 243 0.61 -11.91 5.35
C THR A 243 0.77 -10.44 4.98
N ARG A 244 1.91 -10.04 4.40
CA ARG A 244 2.13 -8.66 3.94
C ARG A 244 1.21 -8.29 2.79
N VAL A 245 0.99 -9.23 1.85
CA VAL A 245 0.03 -9.05 0.75
C VAL A 245 -1.41 -8.93 1.28
N ALA A 246 -1.78 -9.73 2.28
CA ALA A 246 -3.10 -9.65 2.90
C ALA A 246 -3.35 -8.31 3.59
N HIS A 247 -2.37 -7.78 4.34
CA HIS A 247 -2.49 -6.43 4.92
C HIS A 247 -2.58 -5.34 3.85
N PHE A 248 -1.87 -5.50 2.73
CA PHE A 248 -1.99 -4.58 1.61
C PHE A 248 -3.42 -4.59 1.04
N LEU A 249 -4.00 -5.77 0.80
CA LEU A 249 -5.39 -5.91 0.34
C LEU A 249 -6.40 -5.32 1.33
N GLU A 250 -6.20 -5.55 2.64
CA GLU A 250 -7.06 -5.00 3.68
C GLU A 250 -7.07 -3.47 3.66
N LYS A 251 -5.90 -2.83 3.54
CA LYS A 251 -5.78 -1.37 3.43
C LYS A 251 -6.47 -0.80 2.20
N GLN A 252 -6.41 -1.54 1.08
CA GLN A 252 -7.12 -1.17 -0.15
C GLN A 252 -8.64 -1.42 -0.06
N GLY A 253 -9.13 -2.04 1.02
CA GLY A 253 -10.54 -2.34 1.24
C GLY A 253 -10.99 -3.72 0.70
N PHE A 254 -10.09 -4.49 0.09
CA PHE A 254 -10.36 -5.83 -0.44
C PHE A 254 -10.29 -6.91 0.64
N LYS A 255 -11.19 -6.81 1.63
CA LYS A 255 -11.16 -7.65 2.83
C LYS A 255 -11.44 -9.13 2.56
N GLU A 256 -12.31 -9.44 1.60
CA GLU A 256 -12.63 -10.84 1.23
C GLU A 256 -11.41 -11.54 0.62
N GLN A 257 -10.73 -10.87 -0.30
CA GLN A 257 -9.50 -11.35 -0.92
C GLN A 257 -8.37 -11.43 0.12
N ALA A 258 -8.27 -10.43 1.00
CA ALA A 258 -7.31 -10.44 2.11
C ALA A 258 -7.48 -11.67 3.00
N LEU A 259 -8.72 -12.07 3.31
CA LEU A 259 -9.01 -13.25 4.12
C LEU A 259 -8.55 -14.55 3.43
N ALA A 260 -8.75 -14.65 2.12
CA ALA A 260 -8.33 -15.81 1.33
C ALA A 260 -6.79 -15.94 1.23
N VAL A 261 -6.09 -14.81 1.12
CA VAL A 261 -4.63 -14.76 0.97
C VAL A 261 -3.90 -14.88 2.31
N SER A 262 -4.49 -14.37 3.39
CA SER A 262 -3.85 -14.36 4.71
C SER A 262 -3.51 -15.78 5.15
N THR A 263 -2.36 -15.94 5.79
CA THR A 263 -1.93 -17.21 6.41
C THR A 263 -1.92 -17.14 7.92
N ASP A 264 -2.02 -15.94 8.48
CA ASP A 264 -1.97 -15.70 9.91
C ASP A 264 -3.35 -15.86 10.56
N PRO A 265 -3.53 -16.76 11.54
CA PRO A 265 -4.81 -16.97 12.21
C PRO A 265 -5.36 -15.73 12.93
N GLU A 266 -4.48 -14.87 13.48
CA GLU A 266 -4.90 -13.63 14.14
C GLU A 266 -5.50 -12.65 13.13
N HIS A 267 -4.74 -12.37 12.07
CA HIS A 267 -5.21 -11.50 11.00
C HIS A 267 -6.48 -12.02 10.33
N LYS A 268 -6.59 -13.34 10.09
CA LYS A 268 -7.82 -13.96 9.57
C LYS A 268 -9.01 -13.76 10.49
N PHE A 269 -8.81 -13.84 11.80
CA PHE A 269 -9.88 -13.65 12.77
C PHE A 269 -10.39 -12.21 12.72
N GLU A 270 -9.50 -11.21 12.74
CA GLU A 270 -9.86 -9.80 12.61
C GLU A 270 -10.58 -9.51 11.28
N LEU A 271 -10.07 -10.02 10.15
CA LEU A 271 -10.72 -9.88 8.85
C LEU A 271 -12.11 -10.53 8.81
N SER A 272 -12.25 -11.72 9.41
CA SER A 272 -13.54 -12.42 9.51
C SER A 272 -14.54 -11.63 10.35
N LEU A 273 -14.10 -11.00 11.44
CA LEU A 273 -14.95 -10.11 12.23
C LEU A 273 -15.40 -8.90 11.41
N GLN A 274 -14.48 -8.25 10.68
CA GLN A 274 -14.79 -7.08 9.85
C GLN A 274 -15.75 -7.40 8.69
N LEU A 275 -15.62 -8.57 8.07
CA LEU A 275 -16.54 -9.07 7.03
C LEU A 275 -17.86 -9.58 7.63
N GLY A 276 -17.90 -9.79 8.94
CA GLY A 276 -19.03 -10.41 9.60
C GLY A 276 -19.17 -11.90 9.29
N ASN A 277 -18.10 -12.59 8.88
CA ASN A 277 -18.14 -14.02 8.62
C ASN A 277 -18.02 -14.81 9.93
N LEU A 278 -19.18 -15.00 10.57
CA LEU A 278 -19.29 -15.64 11.88
C LEU A 278 -18.80 -17.10 11.90
N LYS A 279 -18.98 -17.84 10.80
CA LYS A 279 -18.57 -19.26 10.72
C LYS A 279 -17.06 -19.42 10.84
N ILE A 280 -16.32 -18.71 9.99
CA ILE A 280 -14.84 -18.76 9.98
C ILE A 280 -14.30 -18.18 11.30
N ALA A 281 -14.89 -17.09 11.78
CA ALA A 281 -14.46 -16.49 13.04
C ALA A 281 -14.66 -17.43 14.24
N THR A 282 -15.73 -18.24 14.25
CA THR A 282 -15.99 -19.23 15.30
C THR A 282 -14.97 -20.37 15.28
N GLU A 283 -14.63 -20.89 14.11
CA GLU A 283 -13.60 -21.93 13.96
C GLU A 283 -12.25 -21.43 14.47
N LEU A 284 -11.84 -20.22 14.07
CA LEU A 284 -10.59 -19.60 14.51
C LEU A 284 -10.58 -19.28 16.02
N ALA A 285 -11.73 -18.89 16.59
CA ALA A 285 -11.86 -18.65 18.03
C ALA A 285 -11.74 -19.97 18.83
N LYS A 286 -12.27 -21.08 18.31
CA LYS A 286 -12.14 -22.43 18.90
C LYS A 286 -10.69 -22.88 18.91
N GLU A 287 -9.95 -22.65 17.83
CA GLU A 287 -8.52 -22.99 17.76
C GLU A 287 -7.66 -22.14 18.69
N ALA A 288 -7.96 -20.84 18.82
CA ALA A 288 -7.17 -19.93 19.65
C ALA A 288 -7.44 -20.06 21.17
N GLY A 289 -8.68 -20.38 21.57
CA GLY A 289 -9.04 -20.60 22.97
C GLY A 289 -8.93 -19.37 23.89
N HIS A 290 -8.88 -18.15 23.35
CA HIS A 290 -8.75 -16.91 24.14
C HIS A 290 -10.10 -16.25 24.42
N ALA A 291 -10.41 -15.97 25.69
CA ALA A 291 -11.68 -15.37 26.12
C ALA A 291 -11.99 -14.01 25.46
N GLN A 292 -10.96 -13.20 25.19
CA GLN A 292 -11.14 -11.89 24.53
C GLN A 292 -11.67 -12.02 23.10
N LYS A 293 -11.23 -13.03 22.35
CA LYS A 293 -11.72 -13.29 20.98
C LYS A 293 -13.18 -13.73 20.99
N TRP A 294 -13.54 -14.59 21.94
CA TRP A 294 -14.92 -14.99 22.14
C TRP A 294 -15.85 -13.82 22.46
N ARG A 295 -15.36 -12.85 23.24
CA ARG A 295 -16.10 -11.62 23.53
C ARG A 295 -16.34 -10.77 22.28
N GLN A 296 -15.30 -10.54 21.48
CA GLN A 296 -15.43 -9.79 20.21
C GLN A 296 -16.38 -10.48 19.23
N LEU A 297 -16.33 -11.81 19.15
CA LEU A 297 -17.25 -12.60 18.34
C LEU A 297 -18.69 -12.52 18.86
N ALA A 298 -18.89 -12.52 20.18
CA ALA A 298 -20.20 -12.37 20.80
C ALA A 298 -20.84 -11.00 20.49
N ASP A 299 -20.05 -9.92 20.57
CA ASP A 299 -20.53 -8.57 20.25
C ASP A 299 -20.99 -8.51 18.78
N LEU A 300 -20.22 -9.09 17.87
CA LEU A 300 -20.55 -9.17 16.46
C LEU A 300 -21.78 -10.05 16.19
N ALA A 301 -21.86 -11.23 16.80
CA ALA A 301 -23.00 -12.14 16.66
C ALA A 301 -24.31 -11.48 17.17
N THR A 302 -24.21 -10.75 18.28
CA THR A 302 -25.33 -9.96 18.84
C THR A 302 -25.77 -8.87 17.88
N SER A 303 -24.82 -8.13 17.27
CA SER A 303 -25.13 -7.09 16.28
C SER A 303 -25.82 -7.62 15.02
N LYS A 304 -25.54 -8.88 14.63
CA LYS A 304 -26.17 -9.57 13.50
C LYS A 304 -27.48 -10.28 13.83
N GLY A 305 -27.84 -10.36 15.12
CA GLY A 305 -29.04 -11.06 15.58
C GLY A 305 -28.90 -12.58 15.68
N GLU A 306 -27.68 -13.13 15.62
CA GLU A 306 -27.42 -14.57 15.80
C GLU A 306 -27.29 -14.91 17.29
N LEU A 307 -28.44 -14.97 17.99
CA LEU A 307 -28.49 -15.11 19.45
C LEU A 307 -27.92 -16.45 19.97
N ASP A 308 -28.13 -17.54 19.24
CA ASP A 308 -27.61 -18.87 19.62
C ASP A 308 -26.07 -18.89 19.63
N LEU A 309 -25.46 -18.28 18.62
CA LEU A 309 -24.00 -18.17 18.52
C LEU A 309 -23.45 -17.20 19.57
N ALA A 310 -24.13 -16.06 19.78
CA ALA A 310 -23.75 -15.10 20.82
C ALA A 310 -23.75 -15.77 22.21
N GLN A 311 -24.73 -16.63 22.49
CA GLN A 311 -24.78 -17.41 23.72
C GLN A 311 -23.57 -18.35 23.87
N GLU A 312 -23.23 -19.13 22.83
CA GLU A 312 -22.06 -20.03 22.88
C GLU A 312 -20.78 -19.22 23.12
N CYS A 313 -20.62 -18.09 22.41
CA CYS A 313 -19.46 -17.22 22.52
C CYS A 313 -19.32 -16.60 23.90
N LEU A 314 -20.40 -16.06 24.48
CA LEU A 314 -20.38 -15.44 25.81
C LEU A 314 -20.10 -16.48 26.91
N HIS A 315 -20.56 -17.72 26.74
CA HIS A 315 -20.26 -18.81 27.66
C HIS A 315 -18.76 -19.17 27.63
N GLN A 316 -18.17 -19.27 26.45
CA GLN A 316 -16.73 -19.50 26.29
C GLN A 316 -15.88 -18.30 26.75
N ALA A 317 -16.39 -17.07 26.60
CA ALA A 317 -15.75 -15.85 27.10
C ALA A 317 -15.83 -15.69 28.63
N GLN A 318 -16.63 -16.52 29.31
CA GLN A 318 -17.00 -16.35 30.72
C GLN A 318 -17.59 -14.95 31.03
N ASP A 319 -18.26 -14.33 30.05
CA ASP A 319 -18.94 -13.04 30.23
C ASP A 319 -20.36 -13.27 30.77
N PHE A 320 -20.41 -13.50 32.10
CA PHE A 320 -21.66 -13.75 32.81
C PHE A 320 -22.64 -12.56 32.77
N GLY A 321 -22.13 -11.33 32.61
CA GLY A 321 -22.96 -10.13 32.51
C GLY A 321 -23.71 -10.07 31.19
N GLY A 322 -23.00 -10.30 30.07
CA GLY A 322 -23.60 -10.40 28.75
C GLY A 322 -24.61 -11.56 28.67
N LEU A 323 -24.27 -12.71 29.24
CA LEU A 323 -25.18 -13.87 29.31
C LEU A 323 -26.46 -13.57 30.07
N LEU A 324 -26.38 -12.86 31.21
CA LEU A 324 -27.56 -12.51 32.00
C LEU A 324 -28.51 -11.63 31.18
N LEU A 325 -27.97 -10.61 30.52
CA LEU A 325 -28.76 -9.71 29.68
C LEU A 325 -29.43 -10.46 28.52
N LEU A 326 -28.69 -11.31 27.83
CA LEU A 326 -29.19 -12.10 26.70
C LEU A 326 -30.28 -13.08 27.14
N ALA A 327 -30.02 -13.85 28.21
CA ALA A 327 -30.94 -14.88 28.71
C ALA A 327 -32.25 -14.30 29.25
N THR A 328 -32.17 -13.18 29.97
CA THR A 328 -33.35 -12.50 30.54
C THR A 328 -34.19 -11.83 29.46
N SER A 329 -33.54 -11.23 28.46
CA SER A 329 -34.22 -10.59 27.33
C SER A 329 -34.88 -11.62 26.40
N ALA A 330 -34.27 -12.80 26.23
CA ALA A 330 -34.86 -13.91 25.48
C ALA A 330 -35.93 -14.70 26.26
N GLY A 331 -36.06 -14.50 27.57
CA GLY A 331 -36.98 -15.26 28.42
C GLY A 331 -36.64 -16.75 28.54
N ASN A 332 -35.38 -17.13 28.33
CA ASN A 332 -34.96 -18.53 28.30
C ASN A 332 -34.54 -19.02 29.71
N GLY A 333 -35.48 -19.63 30.43
CA GLY A 333 -35.25 -20.13 31.79
C GLY A 333 -34.17 -21.22 31.91
N GLU A 334 -33.99 -22.06 30.89
CA GLU A 334 -32.91 -23.05 30.89
C GLU A 334 -31.53 -22.40 30.80
N MET A 335 -31.42 -21.34 29.99
CA MET A 335 -30.20 -20.56 29.85
C MET A 335 -29.84 -19.82 31.14
N VAL A 336 -30.82 -19.18 31.79
CA VAL A 336 -30.62 -18.53 33.09
C VAL A 336 -30.16 -19.54 34.15
N ARG A 337 -30.67 -20.78 34.11
CA ARG A 337 -30.25 -21.84 35.04
C ARG A 337 -28.79 -22.26 34.84
N LYS A 338 -28.39 -22.50 33.58
CA LYS A 338 -27.00 -22.83 33.24
C LYS A 338 -26.04 -21.70 33.60
N LEU A 339 -26.46 -20.44 33.38
CA LEU A 339 -25.73 -19.26 33.79
C LEU A 339 -25.55 -19.21 35.31
N ALA A 340 -26.62 -19.41 36.08
CA ALA A 340 -26.59 -19.39 37.53
C ALA A 340 -25.58 -20.41 38.08
N GLU A 341 -25.66 -21.67 37.62
CA GLU A 341 -24.72 -22.72 38.03
C GLU A 341 -23.27 -22.46 37.62
N SER A 342 -23.05 -21.82 36.45
CA SER A 342 -21.70 -21.49 35.98
C SER A 342 -21.10 -20.28 36.71
N ALA A 343 -21.93 -19.29 37.04
CA ALA A 343 -21.55 -18.11 37.81
C ALA A 343 -21.25 -18.47 39.27
N ASP A 344 -22.01 -19.41 39.84
CA ASP A 344 -21.79 -19.95 41.18
C ASP A 344 -20.43 -20.64 41.30
N LYS A 345 -20.11 -21.53 40.34
CA LYS A 345 -18.78 -22.16 40.25
C LYS A 345 -17.63 -21.19 40.03
N ALA A 346 -17.90 -20.04 39.42
CA ALA A 346 -16.92 -18.98 39.16
C ALA A 346 -16.87 -17.93 40.30
N GLU A 347 -17.53 -18.19 41.43
CA GLU A 347 -17.60 -17.30 42.60
C GLU A 347 -18.16 -15.90 42.27
N LYS A 348 -18.98 -15.80 41.22
CA LYS A 348 -19.69 -14.58 40.82
C LYS A 348 -21.05 -14.51 41.51
N ASN A 349 -21.01 -14.41 42.84
CA ASN A 349 -22.15 -14.54 43.74
C ASN A 349 -23.31 -13.58 43.40
N ASN A 350 -23.02 -12.33 43.01
CA ASN A 350 -24.07 -11.37 42.63
C ASN A 350 -24.86 -11.80 41.39
N ILE A 351 -24.17 -12.34 40.37
CA ILE A 351 -24.81 -12.77 39.12
C ILE A 351 -25.56 -14.10 39.34
N SER A 352 -24.95 -15.01 40.11
CA SER A 352 -25.57 -16.27 40.54
C SER A 352 -26.89 -16.00 41.29
N PHE A 353 -26.86 -15.13 42.30
CA PHE A 353 -28.03 -14.73 43.09
C PHE A 353 -29.14 -14.12 42.22
N LEU A 354 -28.81 -13.16 41.36
CA LEU A 354 -29.79 -12.54 40.45
C LEU A 354 -30.40 -13.56 39.49
N ALA A 355 -29.60 -14.48 38.95
CA ALA A 355 -30.08 -15.51 38.04
C ALA A 355 -31.02 -16.51 38.74
N PHE A 356 -30.69 -16.99 39.95
CA PHE A 356 -31.57 -17.86 40.74
C PHE A 356 -32.84 -17.13 41.21
N MET A 357 -32.73 -15.85 41.55
CA MET A 357 -33.89 -15.02 41.93
C MET A 357 -34.87 -14.87 40.77
N ILE A 358 -34.39 -14.64 39.54
CA ILE A 358 -35.23 -14.58 38.33
C ILE A 358 -35.89 -15.92 38.03
N LEU A 359 -35.24 -17.04 38.34
CA LEU A 359 -35.80 -18.38 38.20
C LEU A 359 -36.80 -18.77 39.30
N GLY A 360 -36.86 -18.00 40.39
CA GLY A 360 -37.67 -18.32 41.56
C GLY A 360 -37.09 -19.42 42.45
N ASP A 361 -35.80 -19.74 42.33
CA ASP A 361 -35.11 -20.74 43.16
C ASP A 361 -34.60 -20.08 44.46
N LEU A 362 -35.52 -19.89 45.40
CA LEU A 362 -35.25 -19.16 46.65
C LEU A 362 -34.29 -19.91 47.58
N ASP A 363 -34.32 -21.24 47.56
CA ASP A 363 -33.46 -22.09 48.40
C ASP A 363 -31.98 -21.86 48.07
N LYS A 364 -31.65 -21.78 46.77
CA LYS A 364 -30.28 -21.47 46.33
C LYS A 364 -29.88 -20.03 46.60
N CYS A 365 -30.80 -19.07 46.46
CA CYS A 365 -30.54 -17.67 46.84
C CYS A 365 -30.19 -17.55 48.34
N LEU A 366 -30.90 -18.27 49.20
CA LEU A 366 -30.62 -18.32 50.63
C LEU A 366 -29.25 -18.93 50.90
N GLN A 367 -28.93 -20.04 50.23
CA GLN A 367 -27.63 -20.71 50.36
C GLN A 367 -26.47 -19.78 49.99
N ILE A 368 -26.56 -19.04 48.88
CA ILE A 368 -25.53 -18.07 48.47
C ILE A 368 -25.34 -16.96 49.52
N LEU A 369 -26.41 -16.47 50.15
CA LEU A 369 -26.32 -15.46 51.21
C LEU A 369 -25.69 -16.00 52.49
N ILE A 370 -25.95 -17.27 52.82
CA ILE A 370 -25.30 -17.95 53.95
C ILE A 370 -23.81 -18.17 53.66
N ASP A 371 -23.47 -18.65 52.46
CA ASP A 371 -22.10 -18.93 52.04
C ASP A 371 -21.24 -17.65 51.94
N THR A 372 -21.88 -16.49 51.72
CA THR A 372 -21.23 -15.17 51.70
C THR A 372 -21.26 -14.43 53.05
N ASP A 373 -21.70 -15.09 54.12
CA ASP A 373 -21.81 -14.55 55.49
C ASP A 373 -22.75 -13.31 55.61
N ARG A 374 -23.74 -13.20 54.71
CA ARG A 374 -24.76 -12.13 54.70
C ARG A 374 -26.03 -12.58 55.44
N LEU A 375 -25.86 -13.06 56.66
CA LEU A 375 -26.94 -13.62 57.50
C LEU A 375 -28.13 -12.66 57.74
N PRO A 376 -27.94 -11.33 57.94
CA PRO A 376 -29.07 -10.41 58.09
C PRO A 376 -29.95 -10.36 56.84
N GLU A 377 -29.36 -10.45 55.65
CA GLU A 377 -30.08 -10.41 54.38
C GLU A 377 -30.75 -11.75 54.07
N ALA A 378 -30.09 -12.86 54.42
CA ALA A 378 -30.69 -14.19 54.38
C ALA A 378 -31.95 -14.27 55.27
N ALA A 379 -31.92 -13.65 56.45
CA ALA A 379 -33.05 -13.59 57.37
C ALA A 379 -34.21 -12.71 56.86
N PHE A 380 -33.94 -11.71 56.02
CA PHE A 380 -34.97 -10.94 55.30
C PHE A 380 -35.58 -11.70 54.12
N PHE A 381 -34.87 -12.70 53.59
CA PHE A 381 -35.30 -13.51 52.44
C PHE A 381 -36.21 -14.69 52.84
N CYS A 382 -36.14 -15.11 54.11
CA CYS A 382 -37.05 -16.06 54.76
C CYS A 382 -38.34 -15.36 55.20
#